data_AF-A0A6B3GC85-F1
#
_entry.id   AF-A0A6B3GC85-F1
#
_cell.length_a   1.000
_cell.length_b   1.000
_cell.length_c   1.000
_cell.angle_alpha   90.00
_cell.angle_beta   90.00
_cell.angle_gamma   90.00
#
_symmetry.space_group_name_H-M   'P 1'
#
loop_
_entity.id
_entity.type
_entity.pdbx_description
1 polymer ?
#
loop_
_entity_poly.entity_id
_entity_poly.type
_entity_poly.pdbx_seq_one_letter_code
_entity_poly.pdbx_strand_id
1 'polypeptide(L)' 'FFYTEAVVCGFLWAAERGVEVTNNSYYTDPWLFNCKNDPDQGALVDALTRAVKYAERKGTVNVAAAGNSR' A
#
# COMPACT_ATOMS: atom_id res chain seq x y z
N PHE A 1 10.15 0.83 8.09
CA PHE A 1 9.69 0.06 6.92
C PHE A 1 8.65 -0.94 7.40
N PHE A 2 7.76 -1.38 6.51
CA PHE A 2 6.75 -2.39 6.83
C PHE A 2 6.69 -3.42 5.71
N TYR A 3 6.48 -4.69 6.05
CA TYR A 3 6.25 -5.72 5.04
C TYR A 3 4.93 -5.47 4.30
N THR A 4 4.89 -5.86 3.02
CA THR A 4 3.71 -5.64 2.16
C THR A 4 2.42 -6.16 2.79
N GLU A 5 2.45 -7.31 3.46
CA GLU A 5 1.28 -7.89 4.13
C GLU A 5 0.71 -6.95 5.21
N ALA A 6 1.56 -6.41 6.08
CA ALA A 6 1.13 -5.49 7.13
C ALA A 6 0.50 -4.22 6.54
N VAL A 7 1.06 -3.73 5.42
CA VAL A 7 0.51 -2.57 4.71
C VAL A 7 -0.86 -2.87 4.09
N VAL A 8 -1.00 -4.03 3.44
CA VAL A 8 -2.28 -4.50 2.89
C VAL A 8 -3.34 -4.58 3.98
N CYS A 9 -3.00 -5.21 5.11
CA CYS A 9 -3.88 -5.32 6.27
C CYS A 9 -4.28 -3.95 6.84
N GLY A 10 -3.36 -2.98 6.84
CA GLY A 10 -3.66 -1.60 7.25
C GLY A 10 -4.73 -0.93 6.39
N PHE A 11 -4.63 -1.03 5.07
CA PHE A 11 -5.65 -0.50 4.15
C PHE A 11 -7.00 -1.19 4.32
N LEU A 12 -7.01 -2.52 4.43
CA LEU A 12 -8.25 -3.28 4.63
C LEU A 12 -8.91 -2.89 5.97
N TRP A 13 -8.13 -2.81 7.05
CA TRP A 13 -8.63 -2.44 8.37
C TRP A 13 -9.24 -1.03 8.37
N ALA A 14 -8.58 -0.07 7.73
CA ALA A 14 -9.04 1.31 7.62
C ALA A 14 -10.35 1.39 6.84
N ALA A 15 -10.40 0.73 5.68
CA ALA A 15 -11.58 0.67 4.82
C ALA A 15 -12.80 0.04 5.52
N GLU A 16 -12.58 -1.04 6.28
CA GLU A 16 -13.67 -1.72 7.01
C GLU A 16 -14.18 -0.93 8.22
N ARG A 17 -13.42 0.05 8.70
CA ARG A 17 -13.80 0.89 9.84
C ARG A 17 -14.26 2.29 9.45
N GLY A 18 -14.46 2.54 8.15
CA GLY A 18 -14.92 3.84 7.66
C GLY A 18 -13.92 4.96 7.93
N VAL A 19 -12.61 4.65 7.97
CA VAL A 19 -11.57 5.66 8.05
C VAL A 19 -11.60 6.48 6.77
N GLU A 20 -11.80 7.80 6.90
CA GLU A 20 -11.94 8.69 5.74
C GLU A 20 -10.60 9.04 5.10
N VAL A 21 -9.52 9.12 5.89
CA VAL A 21 -8.18 9.50 5.41
C VAL A 21 -7.10 8.60 6.00
N THR A 22 -6.19 8.10 5.16
CA THR A 22 -4.95 7.43 5.60
C THR A 22 -3.72 8.24 5.22
N ASN A 23 -2.73 8.28 6.12
CA ASN A 23 -1.41 8.84 5.86
C ASN A 23 -0.37 7.71 5.84
N ASN A 24 0.32 7.57 4.71
CA ASN A 24 1.23 6.46 4.41
C ASN A 24 2.64 7.01 4.22
N SER A 25 3.32 7.27 5.34
CA SER A 25 4.68 7.86 5.38
C SER A 25 5.72 6.80 5.75
N TYR A 26 5.87 5.78 4.92
CA TYR A 26 6.80 4.67 5.15
C TYR A 26 7.30 4.07 3.83
N TYR A 27 8.31 3.22 3.97
CA TYR A 27 8.81 2.35 2.91
C TYR A 27 8.20 0.95 3.06
N THR A 28 7.83 0.32 1.93
CA THR A 28 7.24 -1.03 1.88
C THR A 28 8.30 -2.04 1.45
N ASP A 29 8.65 -2.95 2.35
CA ASP A 29 9.64 -4.00 2.15
C ASP A 29 9.15 -5.08 1.19
N PRO A 30 10.06 -5.88 0.58
CA PRO A 30 11.51 -5.90 0.82
C PRO A 30 12.38 -5.28 -0.29
N TRP A 31 11.79 -4.79 -1.39
CA TRP A 31 12.55 -4.18 -2.51
C TRP A 31 12.33 -2.70 -2.61
N LEU A 32 13.42 -1.91 -2.76
CA LEU A 32 13.30 -0.45 -2.81
C LEU A 32 12.41 0.00 -3.96
N PHE A 33 12.58 -0.67 -5.10
CA PHE A 33 11.76 -0.55 -6.28
C PHE A 33 11.36 -1.94 -6.76
N ASN A 34 10.09 -2.14 -7.12
CA ASN A 34 9.60 -3.43 -7.59
C ASN A 34 9.69 -3.56 -9.13
N CYS A 35 10.26 -4.65 -9.60
CA CYS A 35 10.22 -5.10 -10.98
C CYS A 35 8.89 -5.83 -11.24
N LYS A 36 7.99 -5.27 -12.07
CA LYS A 36 6.68 -5.88 -12.35
C LYS A 36 6.73 -7.21 -13.11
N ASN A 37 7.86 -7.51 -13.76
CA ASN A 37 8.11 -8.73 -14.52
C ASN A 37 8.79 -9.83 -13.68
N ASP A 38 9.17 -9.55 -12.45
CA ASP A 38 9.58 -10.55 -11.47
C ASP A 38 8.31 -11.07 -10.75
N PRO A 39 8.03 -12.39 -10.72
CA PRO A 39 6.79 -12.92 -10.17
C PRO A 39 6.56 -12.58 -8.70
N ASP A 40 7.60 -12.61 -7.87
CA ASP A 40 7.48 -12.36 -6.44
C ASP A 40 7.22 -10.87 -6.19
N GLN A 41 7.97 -9.99 -6.87
CA GLN A 41 7.77 -8.55 -6.75
C GLN A 41 6.44 -8.09 -7.35
N GLY A 42 6.02 -8.69 -8.47
CA GLY A 42 4.75 -8.43 -9.11
C GLY A 42 3.56 -8.76 -8.21
N ALA A 43 3.64 -9.86 -7.44
CA ALA A 43 2.61 -10.22 -6.47
C ALA A 43 2.43 -9.16 -5.38
N LEU A 44 3.53 -8.56 -4.90
CA LEU A 44 3.47 -7.48 -3.89
C LEU A 44 2.81 -6.22 -4.45
N VAL A 45 3.18 -5.83 -5.69
CA VAL A 45 2.59 -4.69 -6.38
C VAL A 45 1.08 -4.90 -6.59
N ASP A 46 0.66 -6.08 -7.02
CA ASP A 46 -0.76 -6.41 -7.23
C ASP A 46 -1.54 -6.36 -5.90
N ALA A 47 -1.03 -7.03 -4.86
CA ALA A 47 -1.68 -7.08 -3.56
C ALA A 47 -1.90 -5.67 -2.97
N LEU A 48 -0.86 -4.85 -2.97
CA LEU A 48 -0.94 -3.48 -2.46
C LEU A 48 -1.86 -2.61 -3.31
N THR A 49 -1.78 -2.72 -4.65
CA THR A 49 -2.67 -2.00 -5.57
C THR A 49 -4.13 -2.34 -5.31
N ARG A 50 -4.45 -3.61 -5.07
CA ARG A 50 -5.81 -4.06 -4.78
C ARG A 50 -6.32 -3.53 -3.44
N ALA A 51 -5.47 -3.50 -2.42
CA ALA A 51 -5.81 -2.98 -1.10
C ALA A 51 -6.11 -1.47 -1.13
N VAL A 52 -5.26 -0.68 -1.80
CA VAL A 52 -5.47 0.76 -1.98
C VAL A 52 -6.78 1.02 -2.73
N LYS A 53 -6.98 0.36 -3.88
CA LYS A 53 -8.23 0.50 -4.65
C LYS A 53 -9.47 0.05 -3.87
N TYR A 54 -9.33 -0.92 -2.97
CA TYR A 54 -10.43 -1.34 -2.10
C TYR A 54 -10.80 -0.22 -1.12
N ALA A 55 -9.81 0.35 -0.42
CA ALA A 55 -10.02 1.48 0.47
C ALA A 55 -10.63 2.69 -0.26
N GLU A 56 -10.14 3.03 -1.46
CA GLU A 56 -10.71 4.10 -2.30
C GLU A 56 -12.18 3.85 -2.64
N ARG A 57 -12.55 2.63 -3.07
CA ARG A 57 -13.95 2.28 -3.35
C ARG A 57 -14.85 2.34 -2.12
N LYS A 58 -14.27 2.22 -0.92
CA LYS A 58 -14.98 2.34 0.36
C LYS A 58 -15.05 3.79 0.86
N GLY A 59 -14.51 4.75 0.11
CA GLY A 59 -14.58 6.18 0.41
C GLY A 59 -13.34 6.75 1.10
N THR A 60 -12.29 5.96 1.31
CA THR A 60 -11.05 6.42 1.94
C THR A 60 -10.15 7.15 0.95
N VAL A 61 -9.66 8.34 1.32
CA VAL A 61 -8.57 9.04 0.62
C VAL A 61 -7.23 8.60 1.21
N ASN A 62 -6.31 8.17 0.34
CA ASN A 62 -4.99 7.71 0.76
C ASN A 62 -3.93 8.74 0.36
N VAL A 63 -3.20 9.28 1.35
CA VAL A 63 -2.06 10.18 1.13
C VAL A 63 -0.78 9.40 1.36
N ALA A 64 0.14 9.41 0.42
CA ALA A 64 1.41 8.68 0.52
C ALA A 64 2.60 9.60 0.24
N ALA A 65 3.71 9.37 0.96
CA ALA A 65 4.95 10.10 0.71
C ALA A 65 5.59 9.65 -0.63
N ALA A 66 6.14 10.60 -1.39
CA ALA A 66 6.78 10.32 -2.69
C ALA A 66 8.16 9.63 -2.56
N GLY A 67 8.77 9.67 -1.37
CA GLY A 67 10.13 9.19 -1.11
C GLY A 67 11.10 10.31 -0.72
N ASN A 68 12.31 9.94 -0.29
CA ASN A 68 13.34 10.87 0.21
C ASN A 68 14.65 10.83 -0.61
N SER A 69 14.72 9.97 -1.62
CA SER A 69 15.88 9.86 -2.50
C SER A 69 15.83 10.96 -3.56
N ARG A 70 16.98 11.60 -3.80
CA ARG A 70 17.17 12.63 -4.85
C ARG A 70 17.97 12.05 -6.01
#